data_AF-A0A225DAH9-F1
#
_entry.id   AF-A0A225DAH9-F1
#
_cell.length_a   1.000
_cell.length_b   1.000
_cell.length_c   1.000
_cell.angle_alpha   90.00
_cell.angle_beta   90.00
_cell.angle_gamma   90.00
#
_symmetry.space_group_name_H-M   'P 1'
#
loop_
_entity.id
_entity.type
_entity.pdbx_description
1 polymer ?
#
loop_
_entity_poly.entity_id
_entity_poly.type
_entity_poly.pdbx_seq_one_letter_code
_entity_poly.pdbx_strand_id
1 'polypeptide(L)'
;MTRTRTALLGRGLSSTIEYMIDLRDPDRAYVELRYRLVLADESHIYRVGLVSTGCAFGGVRWWFLCPLIRDGVPCRRRVRTLYLRGRYYGCRACHRLTYASTQNNDRRVSAYRKAGGNSETYAETARRGSLTEVSFSLKLLEWEIRRLNRLEKRLDAG
;
A
#
# COMPACT_ATOMS: atom_id res chain seq x y z
N MET A 1 -14.11 -24.30 -1.10
CA MET A 1 -13.06 -24.38 -2.16
C MET A 1 -11.80 -23.70 -1.64
N THR A 2 -10.67 -24.42 -1.61
CA THR A 2 -9.35 -23.87 -1.26
C THR A 2 -8.66 -23.40 -2.53
N ARG A 3 -8.16 -22.17 -2.53
CA ARG A 3 -7.41 -21.60 -3.65
C ARG A 3 -6.15 -20.93 -3.12
N THR A 4 -5.12 -20.90 -3.95
CA THR A 4 -3.79 -20.44 -3.56
C THR A 4 -3.36 -19.31 -4.47
N ARG A 5 -2.77 -18.25 -3.90
CA ARG A 5 -2.16 -17.15 -4.66
C ARG A 5 -0.74 -16.91 -4.19
N THR A 6 0.20 -16.99 -5.12
CA THR A 6 1.61 -16.69 -4.88
C THR A 6 1.92 -15.27 -5.31
N ALA A 7 2.66 -14.54 -4.48
CA ALA A 7 3.19 -13.22 -4.81
C ALA A 7 4.70 -13.20 -4.59
N LEU A 8 5.44 -12.63 -5.54
CA LEU A 8 6.86 -12.33 -5.38
C LEU A 8 7.00 -11.07 -4.53
N LEU A 9 7.54 -11.22 -3.33
CA LEU A 9 8.01 -10.11 -2.51
C LEU A 9 9.47 -9.89 -2.93
N GLY A 10 9.82 -8.67 -3.37
CA GLY A 10 11.14 -8.36 -3.92
C GLY A 10 12.29 -8.92 -3.08
N ARG A 11 13.36 -9.38 -3.76
CA ARG A 11 14.46 -10.26 -3.28
C ARG A 11 14.20 -11.78 -3.38
N GLY A 12 13.38 -12.24 -4.32
CA GLY A 12 13.24 -13.68 -4.61
C GLY A 12 12.46 -14.47 -3.55
N LEU A 13 11.80 -13.80 -2.60
CA LEU A 13 10.96 -14.44 -1.60
C LEU A 13 9.55 -14.58 -2.17
N SER A 14 9.09 -15.80 -2.41
CA SER A 14 7.70 -16.09 -2.71
C SER A 14 6.92 -16.27 -1.40
N SER A 15 5.85 -15.50 -1.23
CA SER A 15 4.88 -15.78 -0.16
C SER A 15 3.65 -16.41 -0.79
N THR A 16 3.24 -17.55 -0.24
CA THR A 16 2.02 -18.23 -0.63
C THR A 16 0.92 -17.89 0.35
N ILE A 17 -0.22 -17.44 -0.17
CA ILE A 17 -1.43 -17.22 0.61
C ILE A 17 -2.45 -18.25 0.14
N GLU A 18 -2.86 -19.12 1.05
CA GLU A 18 -4.00 -20.00 0.85
C GLU A 18 -5.25 -19.30 1.36
N TYR A 19 -6.38 -19.55 0.70
CA TYR A 19 -7.65 -19.03 1.17
C TYR A 19 -8.80 -20.00 0.93
N MET A 20 -9.78 -19.93 1.82
CA MET A 20 -11.05 -20.63 1.73
C MET A 20 -12.17 -19.60 1.85
N ILE A 21 -13.15 -19.68 0.95
CA ILE A 21 -14.30 -18.77 0.93
C ILE A 21 -15.55 -19.56 1.30
N ASP A 22 -16.34 -19.00 2.21
CA ASP A 22 -17.68 -19.46 2.55
C ASP A 22 -18.70 -18.38 2.20
N LEU A 23 -19.58 -18.69 1.25
CA LEU A 23 -20.67 -17.83 0.77
C LEU A 23 -22.05 -18.46 1.01
N ARG A 24 -22.13 -19.53 1.82
CA ARG A 24 -23.39 -20.29 2.02
C ARG A 24 -24.48 -19.46 2.67
N ASP A 25 -24.09 -18.60 3.60
CA ASP A 25 -24.95 -17.60 4.24
C ASP A 25 -24.44 -16.21 3.85
N PRO A 26 -25.16 -15.44 3.02
CA PRO A 26 -24.74 -14.10 2.59
C PRO A 26 -24.54 -13.11 3.73
N ASP A 27 -25.24 -13.26 4.85
CA ASP A 27 -25.14 -12.38 6.02
C ASP A 27 -23.97 -12.74 6.94
N ARG A 28 -23.43 -13.96 6.77
CA ARG A 28 -22.28 -14.48 7.52
C ARG A 28 -21.12 -14.91 6.64
N ALA A 29 -21.10 -14.45 5.38
CA ALA A 29 -20.08 -14.80 4.42
C ALA A 29 -18.69 -14.36 4.90
N TYR A 30 -17.67 -15.16 4.62
CA TYR A 30 -16.29 -14.83 5.01
C TYR A 30 -15.26 -15.47 4.08
N VAL A 31 -14.05 -14.91 4.12
CA VAL A 31 -12.83 -15.56 3.62
C VAL A 31 -11.91 -15.86 4.79
N GLU A 32 -11.39 -17.07 4.84
CA GLU A 32 -10.31 -17.46 5.74
C GLU A 32 -9.00 -17.43 4.95
N LEU A 33 -8.07 -16.58 5.37
CA LEU A 33 -6.74 -16.46 4.80
C LEU A 33 -5.75 -17.25 5.66
N ARG A 34 -4.87 -18.02 5.02
CA ARG A 34 -3.78 -18.74 5.66
C ARG A 34 -2.47 -18.34 5.01
N TYR A 35 -1.54 -17.79 5.79
CA TYR A 35 -0.28 -17.26 5.27
C TYR A 35 0.83 -17.36 6.31
N ARG A 36 2.07 -17.45 5.83
CA ARG A 36 3.28 -17.44 6.65
C ARG A 36 4.04 -16.14 6.47
N LEU A 37 4.49 -15.54 7.57
CA LEU A 37 5.36 -14.37 7.57
C LEU A 37 6.80 -14.84 7.65
N VAL A 38 7.50 -14.83 6.52
CA VAL A 38 8.87 -15.38 6.39
C VAL A 38 9.84 -14.78 7.41
N LEU A 39 9.81 -13.46 7.60
CA LEU A 39 10.72 -12.76 8.51
C LEU A 39 10.44 -13.01 10.00
N ALA A 40 9.22 -13.42 10.34
CA ALA A 40 8.82 -13.68 11.72
C ALA A 40 8.71 -15.18 12.04
N ASP A 41 8.85 -16.03 11.02
CA ASP A 41 8.57 -17.47 11.06
C ASP A 41 7.20 -17.85 11.67
N GLU A 42 6.19 -17.00 11.47
CA GLU A 42 4.86 -17.16 12.07
C GLU A 42 3.80 -17.50 11.01
N SER A 43 3.01 -18.55 11.27
CA SER A 43 1.83 -18.90 10.46
C SER A 43 0.57 -18.28 11.05
N HIS A 44 -0.29 -17.73 10.18
CA HIS A 44 -1.51 -17.04 10.57
C HIS A 44 -2.73 -17.64 9.88
N ILE A 45 -3.81 -17.82 10.64
CA ILE A 45 -5.17 -18.07 10.14
C ILE A 45 -6.00 -16.84 10.44
N TYR A 46 -6.53 -16.19 9.40
CA TYR A 46 -7.14 -14.88 9.51
C TYR A 46 -8.47 -14.82 8.78
N ARG A 47 -9.57 -14.70 9.55
CA ARG A 47 -10.93 -14.61 9.01
C ARG A 47 -11.30 -13.16 8.72
N VAL A 48 -11.86 -12.94 7.54
CA VAL A 48 -12.34 -11.64 7.10
C VAL A 48 -13.77 -11.76 6.61
N GLY A 49 -14.67 -10.98 7.21
CA GLY A 49 -16.07 -10.93 6.79
C GLY A 49 -16.22 -10.42 5.36
N LEU A 50 -17.18 -10.98 4.64
CA LEU A 50 -17.59 -10.58 3.31
C LEU A 50 -19.01 -10.03 3.36
N VAL A 51 -19.26 -8.97 2.60
CA VAL A 51 -20.61 -8.46 2.37
C VAL A 51 -20.80 -8.20 0.88
N SER A 52 -22.02 -8.30 0.40
CA SER A 52 -22.35 -8.04 -0.98
C SER A 52 -23.26 -6.82 -1.14
N THR A 53 -23.20 -6.21 -2.32
CA THR A 53 -24.17 -5.20 -2.76
C THR A 53 -24.72 -5.65 -4.10
N GLY A 54 -26.04 -5.61 -4.27
CA GLY A 54 -26.68 -5.87 -5.57
C GLY A 54 -26.23 -4.86 -6.62
N CYS A 55 -26.07 -5.32 -7.86
CA CYS A 55 -25.73 -4.47 -9.00
C CYS A 55 -26.98 -4.20 -9.85
N ALA A 56 -27.15 -2.96 -10.33
CA ALA A 56 -28.33 -2.53 -11.09
C ALA A 56 -28.57 -3.32 -12.39
N PHE A 57 -27.52 -3.91 -12.98
CA PHE A 57 -27.58 -4.72 -14.20
C PHE A 57 -27.48 -6.23 -13.92
N GLY A 58 -27.82 -6.67 -12.71
CA GLY A 58 -27.70 -8.05 -12.27
C GLY A 58 -26.34 -8.39 -11.64
N GLY A 59 -26.32 -9.49 -10.87
CA GLY A 59 -25.15 -9.95 -10.13
C GLY A 59 -24.92 -9.22 -8.79
N VAL A 60 -23.86 -9.63 -8.10
CA VAL A 60 -23.47 -9.07 -6.80
C VAL A 60 -22.02 -8.64 -6.80
N ARG A 61 -21.76 -7.55 -6.08
CA ARG A 61 -20.40 -7.09 -5.83
C ARG A 61 -20.01 -7.39 -4.39
N TRP A 62 -19.03 -8.26 -4.23
CA TRP A 62 -18.47 -8.63 -2.95
C TRP A 62 -17.44 -7.60 -2.46
N TRP A 63 -17.44 -7.40 -1.15
CA TRP A 63 -16.56 -6.50 -0.42
C TRP A 63 -16.01 -7.20 0.81
N PHE A 64 -14.75 -6.92 1.14
CA PHE A 64 -14.21 -7.29 2.45
C PHE A 64 -14.66 -6.27 3.49
N LEU A 65 -15.00 -6.74 4.69
CA LEU A 65 -15.08 -5.91 5.87
C LEU A 65 -13.71 -5.81 6.52
N CYS A 66 -13.20 -4.59 6.71
CA CYS A 66 -11.92 -4.40 7.39
C CYS A 66 -11.94 -5.06 8.79
N PRO A 67 -11.06 -6.05 9.04
CA PRO A 67 -11.06 -6.81 10.30
C PRO A 67 -10.34 -6.10 11.45
N LEU A 68 -9.60 -5.03 11.16
CA LEU A 68 -8.81 -4.34 12.18
C LEU A 68 -9.65 -3.47 13.12
N ILE A 69 -9.16 -3.34 14.34
CA ILE A 69 -9.62 -2.35 15.32
C ILE A 69 -8.75 -1.10 15.17
N ARG A 70 -9.39 0.06 15.18
CA ARG A 70 -8.72 1.35 15.15
C ARG A 70 -9.25 2.20 16.30
N ASP A 71 -8.34 2.68 17.14
CA ASP A 71 -8.67 3.56 18.27
C ASP A 71 -9.75 2.95 19.19
N GLY A 72 -9.65 1.63 19.45
CA GLY A 72 -10.60 0.86 20.26
C GLY A 72 -11.89 0.43 19.55
N VAL A 73 -12.13 0.87 18.30
CA VAL A 73 -13.38 0.60 17.55
C VAL A 73 -13.13 -0.33 16.35
N PRO A 74 -13.95 -1.39 16.15
CA PRO A 74 -13.87 -2.23 14.96
C PRO A 74 -14.07 -1.43 13.67
N CYS A 75 -13.12 -1.50 12.73
CA CYS A 75 -13.15 -0.64 11.55
C CYS A 75 -14.32 -0.95 10.60
N ARG A 76 -14.53 -2.24 10.26
CA ARG A 76 -15.64 -2.77 9.43
C ARG A 76 -15.90 -2.03 8.10
N ARG A 77 -14.97 -1.20 7.61
CA ARG A 77 -15.09 -0.55 6.31
C ARG A 77 -15.18 -1.57 5.19
N ARG A 78 -16.14 -1.38 4.27
CA ARG A 78 -16.25 -2.13 3.01
C ARG A 78 -15.14 -1.73 2.06
N VAL A 79 -14.26 -2.67 1.70
CA VAL A 79 -13.11 -2.41 0.81
C VAL A 79 -12.94 -3.54 -0.21
N ARG A 80 -12.37 -3.22 -1.38
CA ARG A 80 -12.04 -4.22 -2.41
C ARG A 80 -10.70 -4.91 -2.18
N THR A 81 -9.82 -4.29 -1.41
CA THR A 81 -8.44 -4.76 -1.23
C THR A 81 -8.03 -4.55 0.21
N LEU A 82 -7.44 -5.61 0.78
CA LEU A 82 -6.76 -5.57 2.06
C LEU A 82 -5.26 -5.60 1.82
N TYR A 83 -4.53 -4.89 2.66
CA TYR A 83 -3.09 -4.80 2.62
C TYR A 83 -2.52 -5.52 3.83
N LEU A 84 -1.49 -6.34 3.62
CA LEU A 84 -0.71 -6.90 4.70
C LEU A 84 0.31 -5.87 5.16
N ARG A 85 0.31 -5.53 6.46
CA ARG A 85 1.35 -4.72 7.09
C ARG A 85 1.60 -5.26 8.50
N GLY A 86 2.88 -5.50 8.82
CA GLY A 86 3.22 -6.25 10.02
C GLY A 86 2.63 -7.65 9.94
N ARG A 87 1.74 -7.99 10.88
CA ARG A 87 1.17 -9.33 11.00
C ARG A 87 -0.23 -9.50 10.40
N TYR A 88 -0.96 -8.41 10.16
CA TYR A 88 -2.40 -8.48 9.87
C TYR A 88 -2.79 -7.82 8.55
N TYR A 89 -3.79 -8.41 7.88
CA TYR A 89 -4.47 -7.78 6.76
C TYR A 89 -5.44 -6.70 7.26
N GLY A 90 -5.41 -5.54 6.60
CA GLY A 90 -6.22 -4.40 6.98
C GLY A 90 -6.55 -3.48 5.82
N CYS A 91 -7.54 -2.62 6.00
CA CYS A 91 -7.82 -1.59 5.02
C CYS A 91 -6.71 -0.53 5.02
N ARG A 92 -6.63 0.17 3.88
CA ARG A 92 -5.70 1.28 3.66
C ARG A 92 -5.71 2.32 4.79
N ALA A 93 -6.88 2.67 5.30
CA ALA A 93 -7.04 3.68 6.33
C ALA A 93 -6.53 3.22 7.71
N CYS A 94 -6.72 1.95 8.07
CA CYS A 94 -6.18 1.38 9.30
C CYS A 94 -4.65 1.31 9.25
N HIS A 95 -4.10 0.91 8.11
CA HIS A 95 -2.65 0.83 7.92
C HIS A 95 -1.98 2.17 7.59
N ARG A 96 -2.74 3.28 7.63
CA ARG A 96 -2.28 4.64 7.28
C ARG A 96 -1.49 4.66 5.96
N LEU A 97 -1.90 3.84 5.01
CA LEU A 97 -1.27 3.75 3.70
C LEU A 97 -1.76 4.95 2.88
N THR A 98 -1.02 6.05 2.93
CA THR A 98 -1.14 7.13 1.95
C THR A 98 -0.70 6.63 0.57
N TYR A 99 -1.22 7.23 -0.50
CA TYR A 99 -0.91 6.79 -1.86
C TYR A 99 0.57 7.03 -2.06
N ALA A 100 1.27 6.16 -2.81
CA ALA A 100 2.64 6.44 -3.19
C ALA A 100 2.74 7.81 -3.86
N SER A 101 1.79 8.17 -4.73
CA SER A 101 1.70 9.50 -5.33
C SER A 101 1.54 10.64 -4.31
N THR A 102 0.87 10.43 -3.18
CA THR A 102 0.72 11.45 -2.12
C THR A 102 1.96 11.51 -1.22
N GLN A 103 2.57 10.37 -0.88
CA GLN A 103 3.85 10.32 -0.15
C GLN A 103 4.99 10.93 -0.95
N ASN A 104 4.94 10.77 -2.28
CA ASN A 104 6.00 11.17 -3.19
C ASN A 104 5.78 12.56 -3.80
N ASN A 105 4.64 13.20 -3.53
CA ASN A 105 4.34 14.55 -4.00
C ASN A 105 4.45 15.52 -2.84
N ASP A 106 5.68 15.93 -2.55
CA ASP A 106 5.94 17.02 -1.63
C ASP A 106 5.63 18.35 -2.34
N ARG A 107 4.68 19.11 -1.79
CA ARG A 107 4.26 20.40 -2.34
C ARG A 107 5.40 21.40 -2.38
N ARG A 108 6.32 21.37 -1.41
CA ARG A 108 7.48 22.26 -1.37
C ARG A 108 8.44 21.94 -2.51
N VAL A 109 8.69 20.65 -2.77
CA VAL A 109 9.52 20.20 -3.91
C VAL A 109 8.90 20.67 -5.22
N SER A 110 7.59 20.47 -5.38
CA SER A 110 6.86 20.88 -6.58
C SER A 110 6.90 22.40 -6.79
N ALA A 111 6.71 23.19 -5.73
CA ALA A 111 6.76 24.65 -5.79
C ALA A 111 8.18 25.14 -6.13
N TYR A 112 9.20 24.59 -5.47
CA TYR A 112 10.61 24.94 -5.70
C TYR A 112 11.04 24.69 -7.15
N ARG A 113 10.65 23.53 -7.72
CA ARG A 113 10.95 23.21 -9.13
C ARG A 113 10.18 24.09 -10.11
N LYS A 114 8.92 24.44 -9.81
CA LYS A 114 8.15 25.39 -10.63
C LYS A 114 8.79 26.79 -10.65
N ALA A 115 9.44 27.18 -9.56
CA ALA A 115 10.19 28.43 -9.48
C ALA A 115 11.58 28.36 -10.16
N GLY A 116 11.93 27.27 -10.84
CA GLY A 116 13.23 27.09 -11.49
C GLY A 116 14.36 26.66 -10.55
N GLY A 117 14.03 26.25 -9.33
CA GLY A 117 15.02 25.86 -8.33
C GLY A 117 15.89 24.65 -8.74
N ASN A 118 17.20 24.79 -8.53
CA ASN A 118 18.18 23.72 -8.74
C ASN A 118 18.38 22.93 -7.43
N SER A 119 18.29 21.60 -7.52
CA SER A 119 18.44 20.66 -6.41
C SER A 119 19.88 20.58 -5.88
N GLU A 120 20.89 20.70 -6.76
CA GLU A 120 22.31 20.69 -6.39
C GLU A 120 22.69 21.94 -5.61
N THR A 121 22.32 23.11 -6.11
CA THR A 121 22.57 24.41 -5.45
C THR A 121 21.91 24.48 -4.07
N TYR A 122 20.69 23.92 -3.96
CA TYR A 122 20.00 23.85 -2.67
C TYR A 122 20.71 22.89 -1.70
N ALA A 123 21.17 21.75 -2.20
CA ALA A 123 21.89 20.76 -1.39
C ALA A 123 23.20 21.34 -0.82
N GLU A 124 23.95 22.11 -1.58
CA GLU A 124 25.16 22.79 -1.10
C GLU A 124 24.87 23.76 0.05
N THR A 125 23.82 24.57 -0.10
CA THR A 125 23.39 25.54 0.91
C THR A 125 22.91 24.82 2.19
N ALA A 126 22.11 23.77 2.03
CA ALA A 126 21.52 23.04 3.14
C ALA A 126 22.54 22.24 3.97
N ARG A 127 23.73 21.92 3.43
CA ARG A 127 24.79 21.21 4.19
C ARG A 127 25.23 21.95 5.44
N ARG A 128 25.15 23.29 5.43
CA ARG A 128 25.45 24.16 6.59
C ARG A 128 24.19 24.63 7.30
N GLY A 129 23.03 24.13 6.88
CA GLY A 129 21.73 24.54 7.38
C GLY A 129 21.20 23.65 8.50
N SER A 130 19.97 23.95 8.88
CA SER A 130 19.14 23.18 9.81
C SER A 130 18.80 21.78 9.28
N LEU A 131 18.43 20.87 10.20
CA LEU A 131 17.94 19.53 9.84
C LEU A 131 16.71 19.58 8.90
N THR A 132 15.89 20.61 9.00
CA THR A 132 14.75 20.81 8.08
C THR A 132 15.18 21.15 6.66
N GLU A 133 16.26 21.91 6.50
CA GLU A 133 16.82 22.22 5.19
C GLU A 133 17.49 20.99 4.58
N VAL A 134 18.26 20.25 5.38
CA VAL A 134 18.85 18.96 4.95
C VAL A 134 17.75 17.97 4.54
N SER A 135 16.70 17.83 5.34
CA SER A 135 15.55 16.97 5.03
C SER A 135 14.88 17.37 3.72
N PHE A 136 14.74 18.66 3.45
CA PHE A 136 14.17 19.14 2.20
C PHE A 136 15.08 18.88 0.99
N SER A 137 16.40 19.04 1.14
CA SER A 137 17.39 18.67 0.10
C SER A 137 17.29 17.21 -0.27
N LEU A 138 17.17 16.32 0.71
CA LEU A 138 17.01 14.89 0.46
C LEU A 138 15.76 14.59 -0.36
N LYS A 139 14.64 15.27 -0.06
CA LYS A 139 13.40 15.13 -0.84
C LYS A 139 13.53 15.67 -2.27
N LEU A 140 14.28 16.75 -2.49
CA LEU A 140 14.58 17.27 -3.83
C LEU A 140 15.39 16.26 -4.65
N LEU A 141 16.44 15.68 -4.06
CA LEU A 141 17.28 14.69 -4.72
C LEU A 141 16.51 13.39 -5.01
N GLU A 142 15.69 12.93 -4.06
CA GLU A 142 14.84 11.75 -4.26
C GLU A 142 13.86 11.96 -5.44
N TRP A 143 13.33 13.17 -5.59
CA TRP A 143 12.50 13.52 -6.74
C TRP A 143 13.28 13.47 -8.07
N GLU A 144 14.51 13.99 -8.10
CA GLU A 144 15.36 14.03 -9.29
C GLU A 144 15.71 12.61 -9.76
N ILE A 145 16.13 11.74 -8.83
CA ILE A 145 16.40 10.32 -9.11
C ILE A 145 15.16 9.67 -9.74
N ARG A 146 13.98 9.88 -9.17
CA ARG A 146 12.74 9.30 -9.71
C ARG A 146 12.37 9.85 -11.08
N ARG A 147 12.67 11.13 -11.35
CA ARG A 147 12.46 11.73 -12.68
C ARG A 147 13.38 11.07 -13.71
N LEU A 148 14.65 10.92 -13.39
CA LEU A 148 15.63 10.27 -14.26
C LEU A 148 15.23 8.82 -14.53
N ASN A 149 14.88 8.04 -13.50
CA ASN A 149 14.40 6.67 -13.67
C ASN A 149 13.12 6.56 -14.53
N ARG A 150 12.27 7.60 -14.56
CA ARG A 150 11.11 7.64 -15.47
C ARG A 150 11.50 7.95 -16.91
N LEU A 151 12.52 8.76 -17.12
CA LEU A 151 13.04 9.08 -18.46
C LEU A 151 13.79 7.88 -19.03
N GLU A 152 14.64 7.25 -18.23
CA GLU A 152 15.34 6.01 -18.57
C GLU A 152 14.36 4.93 -19.05
N LYS A 153 13.32 4.63 -18.25
CA LYS A 153 12.26 3.68 -18.66
C LYS A 153 11.51 4.06 -19.94
N ARG A 154 11.45 5.33 -20.31
CA ARG A 154 10.82 5.78 -21.57
C ARG A 154 11.77 5.62 -22.75
N LEU A 155 13.07 5.75 -22.52
CA LEU A 155 14.11 5.49 -23.52
C LEU A 155 14.23 3.99 -23.78
N ASP A 156 14.16 3.16 -22.73
CA ASP A 156 14.23 1.69 -22.85
C ASP A 156 12.99 1.05 -23.50
N ALA A 157 11.89 1.79 -23.59
CA ALA A 157 10.61 1.31 -24.12
C ALA A 157 10.32 1.77 -25.57
N GLY A 158 11.23 2.54 -26.17
CA GLY A 158 11.17 2.95 -27.58
C GLY A 158 12.24 2.24 -28.39
#